data_AF-A0ABD2K2C4-F1
#
_entry.id   AF-A0ABD2K2C4-F1
#
_cell.length_a   1.000
_cell.length_b   1.000
_cell.length_c   1.000
_cell.angle_alpha   90.00
_cell.angle_beta   90.00
_cell.angle_gamma   90.00
#
_symmetry.space_group_name_H-M   'P 1'
#
loop_
_entity.id
_entity.type
_entity.pdbx_description
1 polymer ?
#
loop_
_entity_poly.entity_id
_entity_poly.type
_entity_poly.pdbx_seq_one_letter_code
_entity_poly.pdbx_strand_id
1 'polypeptide(L)'
;MLFNNMLHYHSGINKLNPMHCRVFRIKCALFLLGYPISVSTAISYATFLLRCSTFAYATFSLAEYFLIGINSIFYFLIVWEFEGSKLEVYVKHSQHRLPTTEAEK
;
A
#
# COMPACT_ATOMS: atom_id res chain seq x y z
N MET A 1 -6.51 -2.61 -2.71
CA MET A 1 -5.64 -1.43 -2.45
C MET A 1 -6.37 -0.24 -1.80
N LEU A 2 -7.50 0.22 -2.34
CA LEU A 2 -8.23 1.41 -1.84
C LEU A 2 -8.57 1.35 -0.34
N PHE A 3 -9.20 0.27 0.11
CA PHE A 3 -9.66 0.13 1.50
C PHE A 3 -8.50 0.12 2.51
N ASN A 4 -7.39 -0.54 2.18
CA ASN A 4 -6.18 -0.51 3.02
C ASN A 4 -5.55 0.88 3.10
N ASN A 5 -5.53 1.65 2.01
CA ASN A 5 -5.06 3.03 2.05
C ASN A 5 -5.97 3.92 2.91
N MET A 6 -7.28 3.75 2.82
CA MET A 6 -8.27 4.45 3.65
C MET A 6 -8.10 4.11 5.14
N LEU A 7 -7.92 2.83 5.48
CA LEU A 7 -7.66 2.39 6.84
C LEU A 7 -6.34 2.96 7.39
N HIS A 8 -5.25 2.93 6.62
CA HIS A 8 -3.98 3.55 7.03
C HIS A 8 -4.09 5.06 7.23
N TYR A 9 -4.88 5.74 6.40
CA TYR A 9 -5.15 7.17 6.54
C TYR A 9 -5.94 7.47 7.82
N HIS A 10 -7.02 6.73 8.09
CA HIS A 10 -7.85 6.90 9.28
C HIS A 10 -7.15 6.46 10.57
N SER A 11 -6.27 5.46 10.52
CA SER A 11 -5.52 4.98 11.69
C SER A 11 -4.46 5.99 12.17
N GLY A 12 -4.17 7.04 11.40
CA GLY A 12 -3.26 8.12 11.82
C GLY A 12 -1.78 7.70 11.93
N ILE A 13 -1.45 6.46 11.57
CA ILE A 13 -0.11 5.85 11.60
C ILE A 13 0.91 6.71 10.80
N ASN A 14 0.46 7.42 9.77
CA ASN A 14 1.28 8.36 8.99
C ASN A 14 1.90 9.52 9.80
N LYS A 15 1.35 9.84 10.97
CA LYS A 15 1.83 10.94 11.82
C LYS A 15 2.84 10.48 12.88
N LEU A 16 3.07 9.16 13.02
CA LEU A 16 4.00 8.65 14.04
C LEU A 16 5.47 8.77 13.62
N ASN A 17 5.79 8.53 12.34
CA ASN A 17 7.18 8.42 11.88
C ASN A 17 7.35 8.93 10.43
N PRO A 18 8.42 9.71 10.12
CA PRO A 18 8.71 10.17 8.75
C PRO A 18 8.84 9.04 7.72
N MET A 19 9.29 7.85 8.12
CA MET A 19 9.37 6.69 7.21
C MET A 19 7.99 6.18 6.80
N HIS A 20 7.02 6.16 7.71
CA HIS A 20 5.65 5.74 7.41
C HIS A 20 4.94 6.74 6.49
N CYS A 21 5.21 8.03 6.65
CA CYS A 21 4.72 9.06 5.74
C CYS A 21 5.25 8.85 4.30
N ARG A 22 6.52 8.46 4.13
CA ARG A 22 7.10 8.16 2.82
C ARG A 22 6.46 6.91 2.18
N VAL A 23 6.29 5.83 2.94
CA VAL A 23 5.64 4.59 2.46
C VAL A 23 4.20 4.87 2.05
N PHE A 24 3.47 5.71 2.80
CA PHE A 24 2.12 6.10 2.44
C PHE A 24 2.02 6.88 1.13
N ARG A 25 2.94 7.82 0.87
CA ARG A 25 2.99 8.51 -0.44
C ARG A 25 3.23 7.53 -1.58
N ILE A 26 4.09 6.53 -1.39
CA ILE A 26 4.33 5.49 -2.39
C ILE A 26 3.05 4.66 -2.63
N LYS A 27 2.34 4.26 -1.56
CA LYS A 27 1.05 3.56 -1.66
C LYS A 27 -0.02 4.38 -2.38
N CYS A 28 -0.08 5.70 -2.16
CA CYS A 28 -0.95 6.61 -2.91
C CYS A 28 -0.57 6.69 -4.39
N ALA A 29 0.74 6.77 -4.71
CA ALA A 29 1.21 6.79 -6.09
C ALA A 29 0.87 5.48 -6.83
N LEU A 30 1.07 4.33 -6.17
CA LEU A 30 0.68 3.02 -6.72
C LEU A 30 -0.83 2.93 -6.96
N PHE A 31 -1.65 3.50 -6.07
CA PHE A 31 -3.09 3.56 -6.27
C PHE A 31 -3.46 4.45 -7.48
N LEU A 32 -2.85 5.63 -7.62
CA LEU A 32 -3.05 6.53 -8.75
C LEU A 32 -2.67 5.90 -10.10
N LEU A 33 -1.65 5.05 -10.12
CA LEU A 33 -1.25 4.30 -11.32
C LEU A 33 -2.14 3.08 -11.56
N GLY A 34 -2.51 2.34 -10.52
CA GLY A 34 -3.33 1.14 -10.64
C GLY A 34 -4.79 1.43 -11.03
N TYR A 35 -5.34 2.56 -10.59
CA TYR A 35 -6.73 2.94 -10.90
C TYR A 35 -7.04 3.07 -12.40
N PRO A 36 -6.31 3.87 -13.21
CA PRO A 36 -6.58 3.98 -14.64
C PRO A 36 -6.33 2.66 -15.38
N ILE A 37 -5.37 1.84 -14.94
CA ILE A 37 -5.13 0.51 -15.52
C ILE A 37 -6.30 -0.44 -15.22
N SER A 38 -6.87 -0.37 -14.02
CA SER A 38 -8.08 -1.13 -13.64
C SER A 38 -9.33 -0.70 -14.41
N VAL A 39 -9.47 0.60 -14.71
CA VAL A 39 -10.57 1.08 -15.56
C VAL A 39 -10.35 0.65 -17.01
N SER A 40 -9.11 0.72 -17.51
CA SER A 40 -8.75 0.31 -18.87
C SER A 40 -8.98 -1.20 -19.11
N THR A 41 -8.69 -2.05 -18.13
CA THR A 41 -8.98 -3.50 -18.19
C THR A 41 -10.47 -3.77 -18.28
N ALA A 42 -11.30 -3.10 -17.47
CA ALA A 42 -12.75 -3.26 -17.53
C ALA A 42 -13.32 -2.87 -18.91
N ILE A 43 -12.84 -1.76 -19.48
CA ILE A 43 -13.26 -1.30 -20.82
C ILE A 43 -12.77 -2.27 -21.92
N SER A 44 -11.51 -2.71 -21.84
CA SER A 44 -10.93 -3.65 -22.81
C SER A 44 -11.68 -4.99 -22.81
N TYR A 45 -12.06 -5.49 -21.64
CA TYR A 45 -12.84 -6.72 -21.50
C TYR A 45 -14.26 -6.57 -22.08
N ALA A 46 -14.95 -5.47 -21.75
CA ALA A 46 -16.27 -5.19 -22.33
C ALA A 46 -16.20 -5.07 -23.87
N THR A 47 -15.14 -4.44 -24.38
CA THR A 47 -14.92 -4.31 -25.84
C THR A 47 -14.64 -5.66 -26.49
N PHE A 48 -13.89 -6.55 -25.81
CA PHE A 48 -13.68 -7.91 -26.26
C PHE A 48 -15.00 -8.69 -26.36
N LEU A 49 -15.87 -8.61 -25.34
CA LEU A 49 -17.17 -9.29 -25.36
C LEU A 49 -18.08 -8.81 -26.50
N LEU A 50 -18.05 -7.51 -26.82
CA LEU A 50 -18.93 -6.92 -27.83
C LEU A 50 -18.40 -7.06 -29.26
N ARG A 51 -17.08 -7.00 -29.47
CA ARG A 51 -16.47 -6.98 -30.82
C ARG A 51 -15.63 -8.21 -31.15
N CYS A 52 -15.48 -9.15 -30.22
CA CYS A 52 -14.71 -10.39 -30.38
C CYS A 52 -13.30 -10.15 -30.97
N SER A 53 -12.61 -9.12 -30.48
CA SER A 53 -11.32 -8.69 -31.01
C SER A 53 -10.15 -9.27 -30.23
N THR A 54 -9.28 -10.02 -30.91
CA THR A 54 -8.05 -10.58 -30.33
C THR A 54 -7.11 -9.51 -29.77
N PHE A 55 -7.09 -8.32 -30.39
CA PHE A 55 -6.28 -7.20 -29.91
C PHE A 55 -6.76 -6.68 -28.54
N ALA A 56 -8.08 -6.55 -28.36
CA ALA A 56 -8.67 -6.14 -27.08
C ALA A 56 -8.41 -7.15 -25.97
N TYR A 57 -8.37 -8.44 -26.31
CA TYR A 57 -8.01 -9.50 -25.37
C TYR A 57 -6.53 -9.46 -24.96
N ALA A 58 -5.64 -9.17 -25.91
CA ALA A 58 -4.20 -9.03 -25.63
C ALA A 58 -3.92 -7.81 -24.73
N THR A 59 -4.56 -6.66 -24.99
CA THR A 59 -4.41 -5.46 -24.16
C THR A 59 -4.99 -5.67 -22.76
N PHE A 60 -6.14 -6.35 -22.65
CA PHE A 60 -6.69 -6.77 -21.36
C PHE A 60 -5.70 -7.65 -20.58
N SER A 61 -5.17 -8.69 -21.22
CA SER A 61 -4.23 -9.63 -20.58
C SER A 61 -2.96 -8.94 -20.11
N LEU A 62 -2.39 -8.04 -20.91
CA LEU A 62 -1.21 -7.27 -20.54
C LEU A 62 -1.48 -6.36 -19.33
N ALA A 63 -2.62 -5.67 -19.33
CA ALA A 63 -2.98 -4.76 -18.25
C ALA A 63 -3.28 -5.50 -16.93
N GLU A 64 -3.84 -6.71 -16.99
CA GLU A 64 -3.98 -7.61 -15.83
C GLU A 64 -2.61 -7.99 -15.23
N TYR A 65 -1.61 -8.32 -16.06
CA TYR A 65 -0.26 -8.60 -15.56
C TYR A 65 0.35 -7.40 -14.82
N PHE A 66 0.17 -6.19 -15.34
CA PHE A 66 0.60 -4.98 -14.65
C PHE A 66 -0.14 -4.76 -13.32
N LEU A 67 -1.46 -5.00 -13.28
CA LEU A 67 -2.26 -4.91 -12.06
C LEU A 67 -1.81 -5.89 -10.98
N ILE A 68 -1.46 -7.13 -11.36
CA ILE A 68 -0.90 -8.14 -10.45
C ILE A 68 0.42 -7.63 -9.87
N GLY A 69 1.31 -7.07 -10.70
CA GLY A 69 2.58 -6.49 -10.24
C GLY A 69 2.39 -5.31 -9.28
N ILE A 70 1.46 -4.39 -9.56
CA ILE A 70 1.17 -3.26 -8.67
C ILE A 70 0.58 -3.78 -7.34
N ASN A 71 -0.30 -4.77 -7.38
CA ASN A 71 -0.87 -5.38 -6.18
C ASN A 71 0.21 -6.10 -5.34
N SER A 72 1.12 -6.84 -5.95
CA SER A 72 2.18 -7.54 -5.22
C SER A 72 3.13 -6.56 -4.53
N ILE A 73 3.53 -5.49 -5.21
CA ILE A 73 4.33 -4.41 -4.62
C ILE A 73 3.58 -3.75 -3.46
N PHE A 74 2.27 -3.53 -3.59
CA PHE A 74 1.46 -2.95 -2.52
C PHE A 74 1.46 -3.81 -1.26
N TYR A 75 1.28 -5.14 -1.39
CA TYR A 75 1.34 -6.05 -0.26
C TYR A 75 2.75 -6.19 0.33
N PHE A 76 3.78 -6.17 -0.52
CA PHE A 76 5.17 -6.15 -0.07
C PHE A 76 5.45 -4.94 0.83
N LEU A 77 5.00 -3.75 0.43
CA LEU A 77 5.14 -2.53 1.23
C LEU A 77 4.40 -2.60 2.58
N ILE A 78 3.31 -3.35 2.67
CA ILE A 78 2.62 -3.59 3.94
C ILE A 78 3.49 -4.45 4.86
N VAL A 79 4.03 -5.56 4.36
CA VAL A 79 4.91 -6.44 5.17
C VAL A 79 6.14 -5.68 5.64
N TRP A 80 6.76 -4.90 4.75
CA TRP A 80 7.93 -4.07 5.07
C TRP A 80 7.64 -3.04 6.17
N GLU A 81 6.44 -2.44 6.17
CA GLU A 81 6.02 -1.50 7.21
C GLU A 81 5.85 -2.18 8.58
N PHE A 82 5.35 -3.43 8.61
CA PHE A 82 5.20 -4.22 9.84
C PHE A 82 6.54 -4.69 10.43
N GLU A 83 7.53 -5.03 9.61
CA GLU A 83 8.88 -5.33 10.11
C GLU A 83 9.55 -4.10 10.73
N GLY A 84 9.40 -2.93 10.11
CA GLY A 84 9.94 -1.68 10.65
C GLY A 84 9.31 -1.25 11.97
N SER A 85 8.04 -1.58 12.20
CA SER A 85 7.29 -1.14 13.39
C SER A 85 7.38 -2.08 14.60
N LYS A 86 7.81 -3.35 14.42
CA LYS A 86 8.08 -4.28 15.56
C LYS A 86 9.17 -3.79 16.51
N LEU A 87 10.18 -3.04 16.03
CA LEU A 87 11.23 -2.49 16.89
C LEU A 87 10.73 -1.33 17.76
N GLU A 88 9.80 -0.50 17.25
CA GLU A 88 9.43 0.76 17.93
C GLU A 88 8.45 0.57 19.08
N VAL A 89 7.52 -0.40 19.00
CA VAL A 89 6.60 -0.70 20.11
C VAL A 89 7.36 -1.23 21.32
N TYR A 90 8.41 -2.03 21.10
CA TYR A 90 9.23 -2.57 22.19
C TYR A 90 10.09 -1.48 22.86
N VAL A 91 10.69 -0.58 22.07
CA VAL A 91 11.50 0.53 22.60
C VAL A 91 10.65 1.52 23.39
N LYS A 92 9.46 1.90 22.90
CA LYS A 92 8.57 2.83 23.61
C LYS A 92 7.97 2.21 24.88
N HIS A 93 7.66 0.91 24.85
CA HIS A 93 7.19 0.18 26.05
C HIS A 93 8.31 -0.05 27.08
N SER A 94 9.58 -0.20 26.66
CA SER A 94 10.72 -0.25 27.58
C SER A 94 11.04 1.12 28.19
N GLN A 95 10.99 2.22 27.41
CA GLN A 95 11.19 3.56 27.96
C GLN A 95 10.11 3.95 28.98
N HIS A 96 8.87 3.51 28.79
CA HIS A 96 7.79 3.78 29.74
C HIS A 96 7.84 2.92 31.02
N ARG A 97 8.72 1.91 31.06
CA ARG A 97 8.98 1.02 32.22
C ARG A 97 10.25 1.35 33.00
N LEU A 98 11.01 2.35 32.59
CA LEU A 98 12.05 2.94 33.43
C LEU A 98 11.42 4.09 34.21
N PRO A 99 10.99 3.89 35.47
CA PRO A 99 10.73 5.02 36.34
C PRO A 99 12.01 5.85 36.40
N THR A 100 11.83 7.15 36.22
CA THR A 100 12.71 8.21 36.71
C THR A 100 13.25 7.87 38.10
N THR A 101 14.37 7.15 38.15
CA THR A 101 15.05 6.75 39.38
C THR A 101 16.51 7.16 39.34
N GLU A 102 16.83 8.27 38.67
CA GLU A 102 18.16 8.91 38.75
C GLU A 102 18.03 10.44 38.75
N ALA A 103 17.08 10.97 39.53
CA ALA A 103 16.98 12.39 39.81
C ALA A 103 16.69 12.64 41.30
N GLU A 104 17.37 11.93 42.20
CA GLU A 104 17.56 12.40 43.59
C GLU A 104 18.67 11.62 44.31
N LYS A 105 19.92 12.04 44.13
CA LYS A 105 20.94 12.29 45.18
C LYS A 105 22.33 12.46 44.59
#